data_AF-X1B9K3-F1
#
_entry.id   AF-X1B9K3-F1
#
_cell.length_a   1.000
_cell.length_b   1.000
_cell.length_c   1.000
_cell.angle_alpha   90.00
_cell.angle_beta   90.00
_cell.angle_gamma   90.00
#
_symmetry.space_group_name_H-M   'P 1'
#
loop_
_entity.id
_entity.type
_entity.pdbx_description
1 polymer ?
#
loop_
_entity_poly.entity_id
_entity_poly.type
_entity_poly.pdbx_seq_one_letter_code
_entity_poly.pdbx_strand_id
1 'polypeptide(L)'
;MAEKALLKTLNENSIDTLIISEEMGEKYIGSKEKAIESQSVLIVDPVDGSNNAVRGIPYCSVSIAYAKGKTVEDIEKAVVLDLNTKDIYWAEKGKGAFLDEKRIRVSNLDLSD
;
A
#
# COMPACT_ATOMS: atom_id res chain seq x y z
N MET A 1 5.04 -15.21 -4.80
CA MET A 1 4.11 -15.79 -3.80
C MET A 1 3.16 -14.71 -3.25
N ALA A 2 3.66 -13.56 -2.78
CA ALA A 2 2.83 -12.43 -2.35
C ALA A 2 2.10 -11.73 -3.52
N GLU A 3 2.80 -11.40 -4.59
CA GLU A 3 2.21 -10.68 -5.72
C GLU A 3 1.11 -11.46 -6.45
N LYS A 4 1.28 -12.78 -6.59
CA LYS A 4 0.21 -13.66 -7.10
C LYS A 4 -1.05 -13.61 -6.21
N ALA A 5 -0.89 -13.50 -4.89
CA ALA A 5 -2.01 -13.38 -3.97
C ALA A 5 -2.70 -12.02 -4.09
N LEU A 6 -1.94 -10.93 -4.24
CA LEU A 6 -2.48 -9.60 -4.54
C LEU A 6 -3.30 -9.62 -5.83
N LEU A 7 -2.71 -10.08 -6.93
CA LEU A 7 -3.38 -10.15 -8.23
C LEU A 7 -4.64 -11.03 -8.17
N LYS A 8 -4.56 -12.18 -7.50
CA LYS A 8 -5.73 -13.06 -7.30
C LYS A 8 -6.84 -12.31 -6.57
N THR A 9 -6.53 -11.66 -5.46
CA THR A 9 -7.50 -10.91 -4.65
C THR A 9 -8.15 -9.79 -5.46
N LEU A 10 -7.37 -9.02 -6.22
CA LEU A 10 -7.91 -7.92 -7.03
C LEU A 10 -8.81 -8.41 -8.17
N ASN A 11 -8.45 -9.52 -8.82
CA ASN A 11 -9.30 -10.14 -9.84
C ASN A 11 -10.59 -10.72 -9.24
N GLU A 12 -10.51 -11.40 -8.09
CA GLU A 12 -11.67 -11.97 -7.40
C GLU A 12 -12.68 -10.89 -6.96
N ASN A 13 -12.19 -9.71 -6.60
CA ASN A 13 -13.03 -8.57 -6.21
C ASN A 13 -13.41 -7.66 -7.40
N SER A 14 -13.06 -8.04 -8.64
CA SER A 14 -13.36 -7.26 -9.86
C SER A 14 -12.92 -5.79 -9.77
N ILE A 15 -11.72 -5.54 -9.25
CA ILE A 15 -11.18 -4.19 -9.11
C ILE A 15 -10.56 -3.72 -10.42
N ASP A 16 -11.10 -2.62 -10.97
CA ASP A 16 -10.54 -1.92 -12.12
C ASP A 16 -9.52 -0.87 -11.64
N THR A 17 -8.23 -1.09 -11.90
CA THR A 17 -7.16 -0.20 -11.41
C THR A 17 -5.88 -0.34 -12.22
N LEU A 18 -5.08 0.71 -12.23
CA LEU A 18 -3.64 0.60 -12.51
C LEU A 18 -2.93 0.12 -11.24
N ILE A 19 -2.08 -0.89 -11.34
CA ILE A 19 -1.13 -1.27 -10.30
C ILE A 19 0.24 -0.71 -10.66
N ILE A 20 0.94 -0.17 -9.67
CA ILE A 20 2.35 0.20 -9.73
C ILE A 20 3.08 -0.60 -8.64
N SER A 21 3.93 -1.55 -9.01
CA SER A 21 4.66 -2.43 -8.10
C SER A 21 6.16 -2.43 -8.40
N GLU A 22 7.02 -2.58 -7.38
CA GLU A 22 8.47 -2.70 -7.54
C GLU A 22 8.84 -3.81 -8.54
N GLU A 23 8.19 -4.97 -8.42
CA GLU A 23 8.53 -6.18 -9.16
C GLU A 23 7.86 -6.26 -10.55
N MET A 24 6.70 -5.62 -10.72
CA MET A 24 5.90 -5.69 -11.94
C MET A 24 5.90 -4.41 -12.79
N GLY A 25 6.36 -3.29 -12.23
CA GLY A 25 6.14 -1.96 -12.81
C GLY A 25 4.65 -1.63 -12.90
N GLU A 26 4.25 -1.03 -14.02
CA GLU A 26 2.86 -0.61 -14.25
C GLU A 26 2.03 -1.69 -14.97
N LYS A 27 0.88 -2.05 -14.39
CA LYS A 27 -0.05 -3.01 -15.01
C LYS A 27 -1.51 -2.69 -14.70
N TYR A 28 -2.35 -2.67 -15.74
CA TYR A 28 -3.81 -2.59 -15.56
C TYR A 28 -4.39 -3.94 -15.15
N ILE A 29 -5.28 -3.91 -14.15
CA ILE A 29 -6.13 -5.02 -13.72
C ILE A 29 -7.60 -4.65 -13.97
N GLY A 30 -8.39 -5.62 -14.41
CA GLY A 30 -9.77 -5.40 -14.83
C GLY A 30 -9.87 -4.65 -16.16
N SER A 31 -10.88 -3.79 -16.31
CA SER A 31 -11.06 -2.90 -17.45
C SER A 31 -10.12 -1.69 -17.34
N LYS A 32 -9.23 -1.59 -18.33
CA LYS A 32 -8.33 -0.44 -18.47
C LYS A 32 -9.09 0.86 -18.63
N GLU A 33 -10.20 0.85 -19.36
CA GLU A 33 -11.03 2.02 -19.63
C GLU A 33 -11.61 2.57 -18.33
N LYS A 34 -12.19 1.70 -17.50
CA LYS A 34 -12.75 2.08 -16.19
C LYS A 34 -11.66 2.53 -15.21
N ALA A 35 -10.50 1.88 -15.21
CA ALA A 35 -9.37 2.29 -14.39
C ALA A 35 -8.90 3.72 -14.74
N ILE A 36 -8.85 4.05 -16.03
CA ILE A 36 -8.49 5.39 -16.51
C ILE A 36 -9.58 6.41 -16.16
N GLU A 37 -10.85 6.08 -16.39
CA GLU A 37 -11.98 6.97 -16.09
C GLU A 37 -12.07 7.32 -14.61
N SER A 38 -11.90 6.32 -13.74
CA SER A 38 -11.90 6.51 -12.28
C SER A 38 -10.57 7.03 -11.72
N GLN A 39 -9.53 7.12 -12.56
CA GLN A 39 -8.16 7.44 -12.17
C GLN A 39 -7.62 6.55 -11.03
N SER A 40 -8.11 5.31 -10.96
CA SER A 40 -7.84 4.35 -9.89
C SER A 40 -6.41 3.81 -10.00
N VAL A 41 -5.59 4.07 -8.97
CA VAL A 41 -4.20 3.62 -8.89
C VAL A 41 -3.94 2.93 -7.55
N LEU A 42 -3.35 1.73 -7.60
CA LEU A 42 -2.81 1.02 -6.45
C LEU A 42 -1.28 0.98 -6.55
N ILE A 43 -0.59 1.59 -5.60
CA ILE A 43 0.85 1.49 -5.43
C ILE A 43 1.13 0.40 -4.40
N VAL A 44 1.97 -0.58 -4.74
CA VAL A 44 2.18 -1.76 -3.89
C VAL A 44 3.65 -2.13 -3.82
N ASP A 45 4.15 -2.35 -2.60
CA ASP A 45 5.35 -3.13 -2.36
C ASP A 45 4.96 -4.43 -1.63
N PRO A 46 5.04 -5.59 -2.32
CA PRO A 46 4.70 -6.87 -1.72
C PRO A 46 5.62 -7.30 -0.58
N VAL A 47 6.88 -6.83 -0.54
CA VAL A 47 7.87 -7.16 0.51
C VAL A 47 8.89 -6.02 0.61
N ASP A 48 8.51 -4.95 1.30
CA ASP A 48 9.47 -3.91 1.70
C ASP A 48 10.41 -4.50 2.75
N GLY A 49 11.71 -4.29 2.58
CA GLY A 49 12.74 -4.96 3.37
C GLY A 49 13.04 -6.40 2.91
N SER A 50 12.92 -6.71 1.61
CA SER A 50 13.25 -8.03 1.04
C SER A 50 14.60 -8.61 1.51
N ASN A 51 15.64 -7.79 1.65
CA ASN A 51 16.94 -8.22 2.21
C ASN A 51 16.85 -8.68 3.67
N ASN A 52 16.02 -8.01 4.47
CA ASN A 52 15.77 -8.39 5.86
C ASN A 52 15.00 -9.70 5.92
N ALA A 53 13.97 -9.85 5.07
CA ALA A 53 13.17 -11.08 4.97
C ALA A 53 14.03 -12.30 4.65
N VAL A 54 14.92 -12.21 3.65
CA VAL A 54 15.82 -13.32 3.27
C VAL A 54 16.82 -13.67 4.39
N ARG A 55 17.21 -12.68 5.21
CA ARG A 55 18.15 -12.87 6.33
C ARG A 55 17.48 -13.21 7.65
N GLY A 56 16.14 -13.30 7.70
CA GLY A 56 15.39 -13.54 8.93
C GLY A 56 15.44 -12.37 9.93
N ILE A 57 15.74 -11.16 9.46
CA ILE A 57 15.71 -9.95 10.27
C ILE A 57 14.25 -9.46 10.30
N PRO A 58 13.65 -9.23 11.49
CA PRO A 58 12.20 -9.01 11.62
C PRO A 58 11.78 -7.57 11.32
N TYR A 59 12.28 -7.00 10.22
CA TYR A 59 11.95 -5.66 9.74
C TYR A 59 11.61 -5.76 8.25
N CYS A 60 10.40 -6.23 7.97
CA CYS A 60 9.84 -6.29 6.63
C CYS A 60 8.32 -6.10 6.69
N SER A 61 7.76 -5.55 5.61
CA SER A 61 6.34 -5.18 5.57
C SER A 61 5.74 -5.42 4.19
N VAL A 62 4.41 -5.38 4.13
CA VAL A 62 3.65 -5.17 2.89
C VAL A 62 3.13 -3.75 2.93
N SER A 63 3.32 -2.98 1.86
CA SER A 63 2.77 -1.62 1.77
C SER A 63 1.83 -1.50 0.56
N ILE A 64 0.68 -0.86 0.77
CA ILE A 64 -0.33 -0.62 -0.26
C ILE A 64 -0.88 0.79 -0.09
N ALA A 65 -0.88 1.59 -1.16
CA ALA A 65 -1.56 2.88 -1.22
C ALA A 65 -2.58 2.90 -2.37
N TYR A 66 -3.72 3.54 -2.12
CA TYR A 66 -4.76 3.79 -3.10
C TYR A 66 -4.86 5.29 -3.39
N ALA A 67 -4.79 5.64 -4.67
CA ALA A 67 -4.89 7.00 -5.16
C ALA A 67 -5.96 7.13 -6.24
N LYS A 68 -6.53 8.33 -6.34
CA LYS A 68 -7.38 8.77 -7.45
C LYS A 68 -6.68 9.85 -8.26
N GLY A 69 -5.75 9.42 -9.08
CA GLY A 69 -4.82 10.28 -9.80
C GLY A 69 -3.42 9.69 -9.80
N LYS A 70 -2.43 10.50 -10.18
CA LYS A 70 -1.05 10.03 -10.43
C LYS A 70 -0.02 10.69 -9.53
N THR A 71 -0.41 11.61 -8.66
CA THR A 71 0.51 12.30 -7.75
C THR A 71 0.37 11.80 -6.32
N VAL A 72 1.33 12.14 -5.47
CA VAL A 72 1.30 11.75 -4.05
C VAL A 72 0.13 12.40 -3.32
N GLU A 73 -0.27 13.60 -3.74
CA GLU A 73 -1.42 14.32 -3.20
C GLU A 73 -2.75 13.62 -3.47
N ASP A 74 -2.82 12.77 -4.51
CA ASP A 74 -4.01 12.02 -4.91
C ASP A 74 -4.25 10.76 -4.04
N ILE A 75 -3.31 10.41 -3.14
CA ILE A 75 -3.45 9.27 -2.25
C ILE A 75 -4.60 9.51 -1.27
N GLU A 76 -5.62 8.65 -1.32
CA GLU A 76 -6.78 8.72 -0.44
C GLU A 76 -6.61 7.81 0.79
N LYS A 77 -5.98 6.64 0.61
CA LYS A 77 -5.85 5.60 1.64
C LYS A 77 -4.51 4.88 1.52
N ALA A 78 -3.96 4.45 2.65
CA ALA A 78 -2.77 3.61 2.68
C ALA A 78 -2.80 2.63 3.85
N VAL A 79 -2.14 1.50 3.67
CA VAL A 79 -1.94 0.47 4.68
C VAL A 79 -0.51 -0.08 4.60
N VAL A 80 0.10 -0.31 5.75
CA VAL A 80 1.35 -1.02 5.94
C VAL A 80 1.13 -2.12 6.96
N LEU A 81 1.38 -3.36 6.56
CA LEU A 81 1.31 -4.54 7.42
C LEU A 81 2.74 -4.95 7.79
N ASP A 82 3.08 -4.91 9.08
CA ASP A 82 4.30 -5.53 9.56
C ASP A 82 4.18 -7.05 9.46
N LEU A 83 5.08 -7.70 8.72
CA LEU A 83 5.01 -9.13 8.49
C LEU A 83 5.39 -9.97 9.70
N ASN A 84 6.05 -9.38 10.69
CA ASN A 84 6.55 -10.03 11.89
C ASN A 84 5.57 -9.86 13.04
N THR A 85 5.19 -8.62 13.36
CA THR A 85 4.28 -8.32 14.48
C THR A 85 2.81 -8.50 14.13
N LYS A 86 2.47 -8.41 12.83
CA LYS A 86 1.10 -8.37 12.30
C LYS A 86 0.34 -7.07 12.59
N ASP A 87 1.04 -6.06 13.08
CA ASP A 87 0.51 -4.71 13.26
C ASP A 87 0.09 -4.12 11.92
N ILE A 88 -1.09 -3.48 11.90
CA ILE A 88 -1.61 -2.81 10.71
C ILE A 88 -1.59 -1.30 10.92
N TYR A 89 -0.67 -0.63 10.24
CA TYR A 89 -0.66 0.83 10.16
C TYR A 89 -1.51 1.24 8.98
N TRP A 90 -2.48 2.14 9.17
CA TRP A 90 -3.29 2.63 8.06
C TRP A 90 -3.69 4.07 8.22
N ALA A 91 -3.97 4.73 7.10
CA ALA A 91 -4.38 6.12 7.08
C ALA A 91 -5.41 6.36 5.99
N GLU A 92 -6.28 7.34 6.23
CA GLU A 92 -7.20 7.87 5.22
C GLU A 92 -7.13 9.40 5.24
N LYS A 93 -7.06 10.00 4.05
CA LYS A 93 -6.94 11.44 3.85
C LYS A 93 -8.07 12.16 4.59
N GLY A 94 -7.69 13.11 5.45
CA GLY A 94 -8.63 13.86 6.30
C GLY A 94 -9.14 13.13 7.55
N LYS A 95 -8.87 11.83 7.75
CA LYS A 95 -9.30 11.07 8.93
C LYS A 95 -8.16 10.81 9.93
N GLY A 96 -6.92 10.84 9.45
CA GLY A 96 -5.71 10.64 10.25
C GLY A 96 -5.09 9.26 10.03
N ALA A 97 -4.19 8.89 10.93
CA ALA A 97 -3.45 7.63 10.90
C ALA A 97 -3.75 6.78 12.14
N PHE A 98 -3.65 5.47 11.99
CA PHE A 98 -4.03 4.47 12.97
C PHE A 98 -3.02 3.32 12.98
N LEU A 99 -2.84 2.73 14.15
CA LEU A 99 -2.21 1.43 14.39
C LEU A 99 -3.32 0.52 14.92
N ASP A 100 -3.68 -0.49 14.13
CA ASP A 100 -4.87 -1.31 14.31
C ASP A 100 -6.11 -0.43 14.48
N GLU A 101 -6.75 -0.46 15.65
CA GLU A 101 -7.94 0.33 15.97
C GLU A 101 -7.60 1.68 16.64
N LYS A 102 -6.32 1.93 16.96
CA LYS A 102 -5.89 3.08 17.77
C LYS A 102 -5.34 4.19 16.89
N ARG A 103 -5.86 5.41 17.06
CA ARG A 103 -5.34 6.60 16.36
C ARG A 103 -3.94 6.96 16.85
N ILE A 104 -3.02 7.20 15.93
CA ILE A 104 -1.62 7.56 16.21
C ILE A 104 -1.33 9.00 15.78
N ARG A 105 -0.27 9.58 16.36
CA ARG A 105 0.25 10.91 16.04
C ARG A 105 1.77 10.87 16.16
N VAL A 106 2.44 11.75 15.43
CA VAL A 106 3.88 11.99 15.60
C VAL A 106 4.16 12.55 16.99
N SER A 107 5.39 12.38 17.47
CA SER A 107 5.84 13.05 18.69
C SER A 107 5.87 14.57 18.47
N ASN A 108 5.91 15.34 19.57
CA ASN A 108 6.14 16.79 19.52
C ASN A 108 7.63 17.13 19.32
N LEU A 109 8.48 16.12 19.06
CA LEU A 109 9.91 16.31 18.91
C LEU A 109 10.15 16.73 17.46
N ASP A 110 10.65 17.94 17.27
CA ASP A 110 11.17 18.35 15.97
C ASP A 110 12.56 17.72 15.81
N LEU A 111 12.76 16.97 14.73
CA LEU A 111 14.06 16.35 14.43
C LEU A 111 15.07 17.37 13.87
N SER A 112 14.67 18.64 13.72
CA SER A 112 15.55 19.74 13.33
C SER A 112 16.17 20.53 14.50
N ASP A 113 15.77 20.24 15.74
CA ASP A 113 16.40 20.74 16.98
C ASP A 113 17.55 19.83 17.46
#